data_AF-A0A522SPC3-F1
#
_entry.id   AF-A0A522SPC3-F1
#
_cell.length_a   1.000
_cell.length_b   1.000
_cell.length_c   1.000
_cell.angle_alpha   90.00
_cell.angle_beta   90.00
_cell.angle_gamma   90.00
#
_symmetry.space_group_name_H-M   'P 1'
#
loop_
_entity.id
_entity.type
_entity.pdbx_description
1 polymer ?
#
loop_
_entity_poly.entity_id
_entity_poly.type
_entity_poly.pdbx_seq_one_letter_code
_entity_poly.pdbx_strand_id
1 'polypeptide(L)'
;MADTKNNENKTYWLNIRLTAVEREKILAKCKETTCRSLSEYARTVLFQEKVTVRYRNDSLDKLMEELILLHKELNYLGNNFNQVVTKINAVKSAGELSFWLSVSRKLQQQLLEKTEIIKLHITHLSEKWLQDSSAVNP
;
A
#
# COMPACT_ATOMS: atom_id res chain seq x y z
N MET A 1 18.25 -16.54 7.45
CA MET A 1 18.30 -18.02 7.56
C MET A 1 17.42 -18.55 6.44
N ALA A 2 18.00 -19.34 5.54
CA ALA A 2 17.38 -19.74 4.29
C ALA A 2 16.35 -20.86 4.54
N ASP A 3 15.13 -20.69 4.02
CA ASP A 3 14.10 -21.72 3.99
C ASP A 3 14.54 -22.85 3.06
N THR A 4 15.10 -23.90 3.64
CA THR A 4 15.39 -25.16 2.96
C THR A 4 14.05 -25.80 2.58
N LYS A 5 13.62 -25.63 1.33
CA LYS A 5 12.54 -26.45 0.72
C LYS A 5 12.98 -27.91 0.71
N ASN A 6 12.73 -28.62 1.80
CA ASN A 6 13.01 -30.04 1.90
C ASN A 6 11.96 -30.78 1.03
N ASN A 7 12.40 -31.38 -0.07
CA ASN A 7 11.57 -32.03 -1.08
C ASN A 7 11.27 -33.48 -0.68
N GLU A 8 10.82 -33.69 0.56
CA GLU A 8 10.44 -35.01 1.06
C GLU A 8 9.01 -35.33 0.61
N ASN A 9 8.85 -36.48 -0.06
CA ASN A 9 7.55 -36.96 -0.50
C ASN A 9 6.63 -37.18 0.71
N LYS A 10 5.46 -36.53 0.70
CA LYS A 10 4.46 -36.61 1.78
C LYS A 10 3.79 -37.99 1.75
N THR A 11 4.27 -38.89 2.61
CA THR A 11 3.84 -40.30 2.66
C THR A 11 2.68 -40.59 3.60
N TYR A 12 2.42 -39.74 4.59
CA TYR A 12 1.38 -39.96 5.60
C TYR A 12 0.10 -39.17 5.32
N TRP A 13 -1.06 -39.84 5.43
CA TRP A 13 -2.38 -39.23 5.24
C TRP A 13 -3.01 -38.83 6.57
N LEU A 14 -3.51 -37.60 6.64
CA LEU A 14 -4.32 -37.12 7.76
C LEU A 14 -5.80 -37.16 7.35
N ASN A 15 -6.55 -38.14 7.86
CA ASN A 15 -7.97 -38.28 7.60
C ASN A 15 -8.79 -37.59 8.69
N ILE A 16 -9.46 -36.49 8.35
CA ILE A 16 -10.36 -35.76 9.25
C ILE A 16 -11.80 -35.99 8.77
N ARG A 17 -12.68 -36.43 9.67
CA ARG A 17 -14.13 -36.46 9.40
C ARG A 17 -14.72 -35.10 9.70
N LEU A 18 -15.45 -34.56 8.72
CA LEU A 18 -16.12 -33.26 8.81
C LEU A 18 -17.61 -33.47 8.58
N THR A 19 -18.43 -32.74 9.33
CA THR A 19 -19.83 -32.55 9.00
C THR A 19 -19.98 -31.61 7.82
N ALA A 20 -21.15 -31.60 7.16
CA ALA A 20 -21.41 -30.73 6.00
C ALA A 20 -21.19 -29.23 6.33
N VAL A 21 -21.63 -28.81 7.52
CA VAL A 21 -21.50 -27.43 8.00
C VAL A 21 -20.03 -27.05 8.24
N GLU A 22 -19.24 -27.94 8.83
CA GLU A 22 -17.80 -27.71 9.05
C GLU A 22 -17.05 -27.65 7.73
N ARG A 23 -17.39 -28.51 6.77
CA ARG A 23 -16.80 -28.50 5.42
C ARG A 23 -17.06 -27.18 4.72
N GLU A 24 -18.28 -26.65 4.77
CA GLU A 24 -18.61 -25.35 4.17
C GLU A 24 -17.85 -24.20 4.83
N LYS A 25 -17.76 -24.18 6.17
CA LYS A 25 -16.99 -23.17 6.89
C LYS A 25 -15.50 -23.18 6.50
N ILE A 26 -14.90 -24.36 6.38
CA ILE A 26 -13.48 -24.48 5.98
C ILE A 26 -13.30 -24.07 4.51
N LEU A 27 -14.23 -24.42 3.62
CA LEU A 27 -14.19 -24.00 2.22
C LEU A 27 -14.35 -22.49 2.06
N ALA A 28 -15.23 -21.85 2.83
CA ALA A 28 -15.40 -20.39 2.84
C ALA A 28 -14.09 -19.70 3.23
N LYS A 29 -13.49 -20.12 4.35
CA LYS A 29 -12.18 -19.58 4.79
C LYS A 29 -11.06 -19.87 3.78
N CYS A 30 -11.04 -21.05 3.16
CA CYS A 30 -10.04 -21.38 2.13
C CYS A 30 -10.12 -20.42 0.94
N LYS A 31 -11.33 -20.02 0.50
CA LYS A 31 -11.53 -19.07 -0.60
C LYS A 31 -11.02 -17.66 -0.30
N GLU A 32 -10.96 -17.28 0.98
CA GLU A 32 -10.44 -15.97 1.42
C GLU A 32 -8.90 -15.93 1.47
N THR A 33 -8.24 -17.09 1.39
CA THR A 33 -6.77 -17.19 1.41
C THR A 33 -6.15 -17.24 0.01
N THR A 34 -4.82 -17.22 -0.06
CA THR A 34 -4.06 -17.44 -1.31
C THR A 34 -3.91 -18.93 -1.68
N CYS A 35 -4.40 -19.85 -0.85
CA CYS A 35 -4.25 -21.29 -1.05
C CYS A 35 -5.05 -21.78 -2.26
N ARG A 36 -4.46 -22.65 -3.08
CA ARG A 36 -5.06 -23.20 -4.30
C ARG A 36 -5.86 -24.47 -4.06
N SER A 37 -5.77 -25.04 -2.87
CA SER A 37 -6.52 -26.24 -2.48
C SER A 37 -6.84 -26.26 -0.98
N LEU A 38 -7.88 -27.02 -0.62
CA LEU A 38 -8.27 -27.27 0.76
C LEU A 38 -7.13 -27.95 1.56
N SER A 39 -6.38 -28.84 0.90
CA SER A 39 -5.26 -29.56 1.51
C SER A 39 -4.09 -28.64 1.81
N GLU A 40 -3.82 -27.67 0.94
CA GLU A 40 -2.82 -26.62 1.17
C GLU A 40 -3.25 -25.73 2.34
N TYR A 41 -4.48 -25.22 2.31
CA TYR A 41 -5.04 -24.40 3.39
C TYR A 41 -5.02 -25.13 4.76
N ALA A 42 -5.49 -26.38 4.80
CA ALA A 42 -5.48 -27.18 6.01
C ALA A 42 -4.06 -27.39 6.55
N ARG A 43 -3.09 -27.62 5.67
CA ARG A 43 -1.68 -27.78 6.06
C ARG A 43 -1.11 -26.48 6.63
N THR A 44 -1.33 -25.35 5.97
CA THR A 44 -0.83 -24.05 6.43
C THR A 44 -1.43 -23.68 7.80
N VAL A 45 -2.72 -23.93 8.01
CA VAL A 45 -3.39 -23.72 9.31
C VAL A 45 -2.86 -24.68 10.39
N LEU A 46 -2.72 -25.98 10.09
CA LEU A 46 -2.32 -27.00 11.07
C LEU A 46 -0.86 -26.87 11.51
N PHE A 47 0.04 -26.46 10.61
CA PHE A 47 1.47 -26.38 10.89
C PHE A 47 1.95 -24.98 11.29
N GLN A 48 1.03 -24.04 11.49
CA GLN A 48 1.35 -22.64 11.83
C GLN A 48 2.37 -21.98 10.89
N GLU A 49 2.57 -22.55 9.69
CA GLU A 49 3.20 -21.82 8.60
C GLU A 49 2.33 -20.59 8.38
N LYS A 50 2.93 -19.39 8.26
CA LYS A 50 2.18 -18.14 8.11
C LYS A 50 1.12 -18.33 7.03
N VAL A 51 -0.13 -18.56 7.47
CA VAL A 51 -1.27 -18.54 6.57
C VAL A 51 -1.29 -17.11 6.13
N THR A 52 -0.76 -16.89 4.94
CA THR A 52 -0.91 -15.62 4.24
C THR A 52 -2.35 -15.64 3.76
N VAL A 53 -3.28 -15.61 4.74
CA VAL A 53 -4.62 -15.08 4.55
C VAL A 53 -4.36 -13.79 3.82
N ARG A 54 -5.13 -13.52 2.77
CA ARG A 54 -5.04 -12.25 2.06
C ARG A 54 -5.48 -11.16 3.04
N TYR A 55 -4.66 -10.82 4.03
CA TYR A 55 -4.57 -9.48 4.57
C TYR A 55 -3.87 -8.63 3.51
N ARG A 56 -4.41 -8.70 2.28
CA ARG A 56 -4.39 -7.57 1.38
C ARG A 56 -5.28 -6.59 2.11
N ASN A 57 -4.65 -5.77 2.93
CA ASN A 57 -5.37 -4.74 3.65
C ASN A 57 -5.81 -3.78 2.54
N ASP A 58 -6.98 -4.04 1.94
CA ASP A 58 -7.52 -3.27 0.81
C ASP A 58 -7.50 -1.77 1.15
N SER A 59 -7.58 -1.45 2.44
CA SER A 59 -7.46 -0.11 2.95
C SER A 59 -6.04 0.48 2.86
N LEU A 60 -4.98 -0.32 2.98
CA LEU A 60 -3.58 0.06 2.81
C LEU A 60 -3.20 0.12 1.33
N ASP A 61 -3.67 -0.85 0.54
CA ASP A 61 -3.48 -0.85 -0.92
C ASP A 61 -4.12 0.39 -1.57
N LYS A 62 -5.34 0.76 -1.17
CA LYS A 62 -6.00 2.00 -1.62
C LYS A 62 -5.23 3.26 -1.21
N LEU A 63 -4.75 3.32 0.03
CA LEU A 63 -3.93 4.45 0.50
C LEU A 63 -2.62 4.57 -0.29
N MET A 64 -1.98 3.45 -0.61
CA MET A 64 -0.75 3.43 -1.39
C MET A 64 -1.00 3.91 -2.84
N GLU A 65 -2.12 3.52 -3.43
CA GLU A 65 -2.54 3.99 -4.76
C GLU A 65 -2.79 5.51 -4.76
N GLU A 66 -3.49 6.05 -3.76
CA GLU A 66 -3.70 7.49 -3.59
C GLU A 66 -2.38 8.26 -3.39
N LEU A 67 -1.46 7.72 -2.58
CA LEU A 67 -0.12 8.31 -2.39
C LEU A 67 0.70 8.35 -3.68
N ILE A 68 0.63 7.30 -4.51
CA ILE A 68 1.31 7.27 -5.81
C ILE A 68 0.76 8.36 -6.73
N LEU A 69 -0.55 8.57 -6.75
CA LEU A 69 -1.19 9.62 -7.55
C LEU A 69 -0.78 11.01 -7.06
N LEU A 70 -0.83 11.25 -5.76
CA LEU A 70 -0.38 12.51 -5.14
C LEU A 70 1.10 12.79 -5.40
N HIS A 71 1.96 11.76 -5.34
CA HIS A 71 3.38 11.92 -5.62
C HIS A 71 3.62 12.34 -7.08
N LYS A 72 2.90 11.74 -8.04
CA LYS A 72 2.97 12.14 -9.45
C LYS A 72 2.52 13.59 -9.65
N GLU A 73 1.43 13.99 -9.02
CA GLU A 73 0.93 15.36 -9.09
C GLU A 73 1.90 16.37 -8.47
N LEU A 74 2.51 16.04 -7.33
CA LEU A 74 3.53 16.87 -6.70
C LEU A 74 4.76 17.03 -7.61
N ASN A 75 5.24 15.94 -8.23
CA ASN A 75 6.36 16.01 -9.18
C ASN A 75 6.02 16.91 -10.38
N TYR A 76 4.80 16.82 -10.90
CA TYR A 76 4.33 17.68 -11.99
C TYR A 76 4.29 19.17 -11.57
N LEU A 77 3.71 19.47 -10.41
CA LEU A 77 3.66 20.83 -9.86
C LEU A 77 5.06 21.39 -9.57
N GLY A 78 5.95 20.59 -8.99
CA GLY A 78 7.34 20.95 -8.73
C GLY A 78 8.12 21.27 -10.02
N ASN A 79 7.97 20.43 -11.05
CA ASN A 79 8.56 20.69 -12.36
C ASN A 79 8.05 21.97 -12.99
N ASN A 80 6.74 22.25 -12.88
CA ASN A 80 6.16 23.50 -13.39
C ASN A 80 6.64 24.71 -12.61
N PHE A 81 6.72 24.62 -11.29
CA PHE A 81 7.25 25.68 -10.44
C PHE A 81 8.71 25.98 -10.82
N ASN A 82 9.56 24.96 -10.97
CA ASN A 82 10.95 25.13 -11.37
C ASN A 82 11.10 25.79 -12.75
N GLN A 83 10.24 25.45 -13.70
CA GLN A 83 10.19 26.11 -15.00
C GLN A 83 9.82 27.60 -14.88
N VAL A 84 8.84 27.94 -14.05
CA VAL A 84 8.43 29.34 -13.81
C VAL A 84 9.54 30.13 -13.13
N VAL A 85 10.20 29.56 -12.11
CA VAL A 85 11.35 30.18 -11.44
C VAL A 85 12.49 30.44 -12.43
N THR A 86 12.77 29.47 -13.31
CA THR A 86 13.77 29.64 -14.38
C THR A 86 13.40 30.80 -15.32
N LYS A 87 12.12 30.93 -15.68
CA LYS A 87 11.63 32.05 -16.51
C LYS A 87 11.74 33.40 -15.80
N ILE A 88 11.42 33.46 -14.51
CA ILE A 88 11.59 34.67 -13.68
C ILE A 88 13.04 35.16 -13.73
N ASN A 89 14.00 34.25 -13.57
CA ASN A 89 15.43 34.58 -13.58
C ASN A 89 15.94 35.02 -14.96
N ALA A 90 15.27 34.62 -16.05
CA ALA A 90 15.67 34.93 -17.42
C ALA A 90 14.99 36.19 -17.99
N VAL A 91 13.86 36.61 -17.42
CA VAL A 91 13.08 37.75 -17.91
C VAL A 91 13.77 39.08 -17.59
N LYS A 92 13.84 39.96 -18.60
CA LYS A 92 14.39 41.33 -18.48
C LYS A 92 13.32 42.42 -18.44
N SER A 93 12.08 42.09 -18.82
CA SER A 93 10.94 43.01 -18.87
C SER A 93 10.18 43.02 -17.54
N ALA A 94 9.96 44.21 -16.96
CA ALA A 94 9.24 44.37 -15.70
C ALA A 94 7.77 43.88 -15.76
N GLY A 95 7.12 44.00 -16.92
CA GLY A 95 5.73 43.53 -17.12
C GLY A 95 5.61 42.01 -17.16
N GLU A 96 6.54 41.32 -17.81
CA GLU A 96 6.58 39.85 -17.82
C GLU A 96 6.99 39.30 -16.45
N LEU A 97 7.88 40.01 -15.74
CA LEU A 97 8.32 39.62 -14.40
C LEU A 97 7.16 39.60 -13.41
N SER A 98 6.31 40.64 -13.41
CA SER A 98 5.14 40.69 -12.52
C SER A 98 4.13 39.58 -12.82
N PHE A 99 3.93 39.26 -14.09
CA PHE A 99 3.11 38.11 -14.51
C PHE A 99 3.68 36.79 -13.96
N TRP A 100 4.95 36.49 -14.21
CA TRP A 100 5.55 35.23 -13.74
C TRP A 100 5.63 35.13 -12.22
N LEU A 101 5.83 36.24 -11.50
CA LEU A 101 5.74 36.29 -10.04
C LEU A 101 4.34 35.92 -9.53
N SER A 102 3.28 36.38 -10.19
CA SER A 102 1.90 36.01 -9.85
C SER A 102 1.64 34.51 -10.06
N VAL A 103 2.13 33.96 -11.17
CA VAL A 103 2.04 32.53 -11.49
C VAL A 103 2.83 31.69 -10.48
N SER A 104 4.05 32.12 -10.16
CA SER A 104 4.92 31.47 -9.17
C SER A 104 4.25 31.40 -7.80
N ARG A 105 3.63 32.50 -7.35
CA ARG A 105 2.92 32.53 -6.06
C ARG A 105 1.77 31.53 -6.02
N LYS A 106 0.99 31.43 -7.10
CA LYS A 106 -0.10 30.46 -7.21
C LYS A 106 0.41 29.02 -7.17
N LEU A 107 1.45 28.71 -7.95
CA LEU A 107 2.06 27.38 -7.97
C LEU A 107 2.68 27.01 -6.62
N GLN A 108 3.32 27.96 -5.94
CA GLN A 108 3.86 27.77 -4.59
C GLN A 108 2.76 27.42 -3.59
N GLN A 109 1.62 28.12 -3.63
CA GLN A 109 0.48 27.82 -2.78
C GLN A 109 -0.06 26.40 -3.04
N GLN A 110 -0.22 26.02 -4.31
CA GLN A 110 -0.66 24.67 -4.67
C GLN A 110 0.32 23.58 -4.19
N LEU A 111 1.62 23.85 -4.25
CA LEU A 111 2.66 22.94 -3.74
C LEU A 111 2.55 22.76 -2.22
N LEU A 112 2.31 23.85 -1.49
CA LEU A 112 2.15 23.82 -0.03
C LEU A 112 0.91 23.01 0.36
N GLU A 113 -0.23 23.27 -0.30
CA GLU A 113 -1.48 22.54 -0.08
C GLU A 113 -1.30 21.03 -0.32
N LYS A 114 -0.63 20.64 -1.40
CA LYS A 114 -0.36 19.22 -1.69
C LYS A 114 0.59 18.58 -0.69
N THR A 115 1.57 19.33 -0.19
CA THR A 115 2.50 18.84 0.84
C THR A 115 1.77 18.52 2.15
N GLU A 116 0.81 19.36 2.55
CA GLU A 116 -0.02 19.10 3.74
C GLU A 116 -0.91 17.85 3.56
N ILE A 117 -1.49 17.66 2.37
CA ILE A 117 -2.28 16.45 2.07
C ILE A 117 -1.42 15.19 2.17
N ILE A 118 -0.20 15.22 1.61
CA ILE A 118 0.74 14.09 1.70
C ILE A 118 1.11 13.80 3.14
N LYS A 119 1.39 14.83 3.94
CA LYS A 119 1.69 14.69 5.37
C LYS A 119 0.56 14.02 6.11
N LEU A 120 -0.70 14.41 5.85
CA LEU A 120 -1.87 13.78 6.44
C LEU A 120 -1.97 12.28 6.08
N HIS A 121 -1.74 11.92 4.82
CA HIS A 121 -1.77 10.52 4.38
C HIS A 121 -0.64 9.68 5.00
N ILE A 122 0.56 10.24 5.15
CA ILE A 122 1.68 9.57 5.84
C ILE A 122 1.34 9.33 7.32
N THR A 123 0.75 10.31 8.01
CA THR A 123 0.30 10.14 9.39
C THR A 123 -0.74 9.03 9.49
N HIS A 124 -1.77 9.03 8.63
CA HIS A 124 -2.80 8.00 8.61
C HIS A 124 -2.24 6.60 8.31
N LEU A 125 -1.26 6.49 7.40
CA LEU A 125 -0.54 5.24 7.13
C LEU A 125 0.22 4.77 8.38
N SER A 126 0.91 5.68 9.08
CA SER A 126 1.65 5.34 10.30
C SER A 126 0.75 4.88 11.43
N GLU A 127 -0.44 5.49 11.59
CA GLU A 127 -1.44 5.11 12.58
C GLU A 127 -2.00 3.71 12.29
N LYS A 128 -2.38 3.44 11.03
CA LYS A 128 -2.82 2.10 10.62
C LYS A 128 -1.74 1.05 10.83
N TRP A 129 -0.50 1.37 10.49
CA TRP A 129 0.62 0.47 10.67
C TRP A 129 0.85 0.13 12.16
N LEU A 130 0.74 1.11 13.05
CA LEU A 130 0.84 0.92 14.50
C LEU A 130 -0.31 0.05 15.05
N GLN A 131 -1.53 0.24 14.55
CA GLN A 131 -2.70 -0.58 14.94
C GLN A 131 -2.52 -2.04 14.52
N ASP A 132 -2.13 -2.29 13.26
CA ASP A 132 -1.89 -3.64 12.74
C ASP A 132 -0.71 -4.33 13.45
N SER A 133 0.34 -3.58 13.80
CA SER A 133 1.51 -4.11 14.53
C SER A 133 1.20 -4.45 16.00
N SER A 134 0.29 -3.71 16.63
CA SER A 134 -0.15 -3.97 18.01
C SER A 134 -1.08 -5.18 18.12
N ALA A 135 -1.78 -5.55 17.03
CA ALA A 135 -2.63 -6.74 16.98
C ALA A 135 -1.84 -8.05 16.80
N VAL A 136 -0.54 -7.99 16.50
CA VAL A 136 0.32 -9.15 16.21
C VAL A 136 1.20 -9.57 17.41
N ASN A 137 1.16 -8.83 18.53
CA ASN A 137 1.83 -9.23 19.78
C ASN A 137 0.82 -9.62 20.87
N PRO A 138 0.60 -10.93 21.13
CA PRO A 138 0.12 -11.43 22.40
C PRO A 138 1.22 -11.39 23.49
#